data_AF-A0A7C3A0T5-F1
#
_entry.id   AF-A0A7C3A0T5-F1
#
_cell.length_a   1.000
_cell.length_b   1.000
_cell.length_c   1.000
_cell.angle_alpha   90.00
_cell.angle_beta   90.00
_cell.angle_gamma   90.00
#
_symmetry.space_group_name_H-M   'P 1'
#
loop_
_entity.id
_entity.type
_entity.pdbx_description
1 polymer ?
#
loop_
_entity_poly.entity_id
_entity_poly.type
_entity_poly.pdbx_seq_one_letter_code
_entity_poly.pdbx_strand_id
1 'polypeptide(L)'
;ALQEAHQENERLRALADSLGPRLSEESAAKSAIEAELAETREEQAAMKASLEAELAAAQAQIAALKAKVDAAEQTAEELGRLRTEREALQTKLEQAQAAAGELETLRGELRAARERSAELEEELKAETAKDDQLGLAEQLADAVREAKEAQKTIRELRSELETLRGEARIRSVTQPPPRPLAAAKPRSAHKQSLGEILVNAGMLTMEQLEEALDEQRSNPTRHLGGILIEKGLASEEAVAQALARQCDAEFIRLDQATIEPDAPALISGRIAQQHTCIPVRVKDETVVLAMMNPLDLVAIEDVERATNRRVEVAVATAIEIRSAIAQHYLENA
;
A
#
# COMPACT_ATOMS: atom_id res chain seq x y z
N ALA A 1 105.62 -53.90 25.96
CA ALA A 1 104.28 -54.53 26.08
C ALA A 1 103.43 -53.89 27.18
N LEU A 2 103.58 -54.26 28.46
CA LEU A 2 102.70 -53.74 29.54
C LEU A 2 102.85 -52.23 29.81
N GLN A 3 104.08 -51.70 29.83
CA GLN A 3 104.33 -50.26 30.01
C GLN A 3 103.89 -49.42 28.81
N GLU A 4 104.08 -49.91 27.59
CA GLU A 4 103.60 -49.25 26.37
C GLU A 4 102.06 -49.20 26.34
N ALA A 5 101.39 -50.30 26.69
CA ALA A 5 99.93 -50.34 26.81
C ALA A 5 99.41 -49.37 27.89
N HIS A 6 100.18 -49.16 28.96
CA HIS A 6 99.84 -48.21 30.01
C HIS A 6 100.02 -46.76 29.55
N GLN A 7 101.09 -46.44 28.82
CA GLN A 7 101.31 -45.11 28.22
C GLN A 7 100.28 -44.81 27.12
N GLU A 8 99.91 -45.79 26.31
CA GLU A 8 98.87 -45.66 25.28
C GLU A 8 97.50 -45.38 25.94
N ASN A 9 97.18 -46.06 27.05
CA ASN A 9 95.97 -45.81 27.82
C ASN A 9 95.95 -44.41 28.44
N GLU A 10 97.07 -43.93 28.97
CA GLU A 10 97.16 -42.57 29.50
C GLU A 10 97.03 -41.50 28.42
N ARG A 11 97.59 -41.74 27.21
CA ARG A 11 97.38 -40.87 26.06
C ARG A 11 95.91 -40.83 25.63
N LEU A 12 95.26 -41.99 25.56
CA LEU A 12 93.84 -42.08 25.21
C LEU A 12 92.95 -41.41 26.26
N ARG A 13 93.29 -41.53 27.55
CA ARG A 13 92.62 -40.79 28.64
C ARG A 13 92.81 -39.29 28.52
N ALA A 14 94.04 -38.81 28.31
CA ALA A 14 94.32 -37.39 28.12
C ALA A 14 93.60 -36.82 26.88
N LEU A 15 93.51 -37.61 25.81
CA LEU A 15 92.80 -37.23 24.59
C LEU A 15 91.28 -37.21 24.79
N ALA A 16 90.72 -38.18 25.53
CA ALA A 16 89.33 -38.18 25.96
C ALA A 16 88.98 -37.01 26.89
N ASP A 17 89.87 -36.69 27.85
CA ASP A 17 89.73 -35.55 28.76
C ASP A 17 89.79 -34.21 28.01
N SER A 18 90.52 -34.14 26.88
CA SER A 18 90.59 -32.95 26.02
C SER A 18 89.40 -32.80 25.06
N LEU A 19 88.78 -33.91 24.64
CA LEU A 19 87.68 -33.92 23.67
C LEU A 19 86.30 -33.84 24.33
N GLY A 20 86.14 -34.40 25.53
CA GLY A 20 84.89 -34.35 26.30
C GLY A 20 84.33 -32.93 26.51
N PRO A 21 85.14 -31.94 26.91
CA PRO A 21 84.70 -30.55 27.06
C PRO A 21 84.23 -29.95 25.74
N ARG A 22 84.97 -30.19 24.64
CA ARG A 22 84.64 -29.66 23.30
C ARG A 22 83.32 -30.23 22.76
N LEU A 23 83.10 -31.53 22.93
CA LEU A 23 81.82 -32.18 22.58
C LEU A 23 80.66 -31.64 23.43
N SER A 24 80.91 -31.31 24.70
CA SER A 24 79.89 -30.70 25.57
C SER A 24 79.55 -29.25 25.15
N GLU A 25 80.55 -28.45 24.76
CA GLU A 25 80.35 -27.09 24.27
C GLU A 25 79.61 -27.08 22.93
N GLU A 26 79.94 -28.00 22.02
CA GLU A 26 79.28 -28.13 20.72
C GLU A 26 77.83 -28.59 20.87
N SER A 27 77.56 -29.53 21.78
CA SER A 27 76.19 -29.94 22.17
C SER A 27 75.41 -28.78 22.79
N ALA A 28 76.03 -27.98 23.65
CA ALA A 28 75.38 -26.82 24.27
C ALA A 28 75.08 -25.71 23.25
N ALA A 29 76.01 -25.43 22.34
CA ALA A 29 75.80 -24.46 21.25
C ALA A 29 74.68 -24.90 20.31
N LYS A 30 74.62 -26.20 19.96
CA LYS A 30 73.55 -26.75 19.12
C LYS A 30 72.18 -26.66 19.80
N SER A 31 72.11 -26.97 21.10
CA SER A 31 70.90 -26.80 21.92
C SER A 31 70.44 -25.35 21.99
N ALA A 32 71.36 -24.39 22.09
CA ALA A 32 71.03 -22.96 22.12
C ALA A 32 70.45 -22.48 20.77
N ILE A 33 71.07 -22.89 19.65
CA ILE A 33 70.58 -22.56 18.30
C ILE A 33 69.21 -23.20 18.03
N GLU A 34 68.99 -24.44 18.47
CA GLU A 34 67.70 -25.12 18.33
C GLU A 34 66.59 -24.41 19.15
N ALA A 35 66.93 -23.86 20.32
CA ALA A 35 66.00 -23.07 21.12
C ALA A 35 65.64 -21.72 20.43
N GLU A 36 66.62 -20.97 19.92
CA GLU A 36 66.36 -19.72 19.17
C GLU A 36 65.55 -19.99 17.88
N LEU A 37 65.82 -21.10 17.18
CA LEU A 37 65.03 -21.52 16.01
C LEU A 37 63.59 -21.92 16.38
N ALA A 38 63.36 -22.45 17.58
CA ALA A 38 62.02 -22.76 18.05
C ALA A 38 61.24 -21.48 18.38
N GLU A 39 61.87 -20.53 19.07
CA GLU A 39 61.28 -19.24 19.43
C GLU A 39 60.90 -18.43 18.19
N THR A 40 61.80 -18.30 17.22
CA THR A 40 61.52 -17.60 15.95
C THR A 40 60.41 -18.28 15.12
N ARG A 41 60.29 -19.62 15.16
CA ARG A 41 59.18 -20.33 14.50
C ARG A 41 57.85 -20.07 15.19
N GLU A 42 57.86 -19.97 16.51
CA GLU A 42 56.66 -19.67 17.30
C GLU A 42 56.19 -18.23 17.02
N GLU A 43 57.11 -17.27 16.96
CA GLU A 43 56.84 -15.88 16.55
C GLU A 43 56.29 -15.80 15.12
N GLN A 44 56.91 -16.52 14.17
CA GLN A 44 56.44 -16.57 12.78
C GLN A 44 55.06 -17.22 12.65
N ALA A 45 54.80 -18.27 13.43
CA ALA A 45 53.48 -18.92 13.45
C ALA A 45 52.41 -17.98 14.01
N ALA A 46 52.71 -17.25 15.08
CA ALA A 46 51.82 -16.25 15.67
C ALA A 46 51.53 -15.10 14.68
N MET A 47 52.57 -14.57 14.01
CA MET A 47 52.41 -13.51 13.02
C MET A 47 51.58 -13.98 11.80
N LYS A 48 51.82 -15.20 11.31
CA LYS A 48 51.04 -15.79 10.23
C LYS A 48 49.57 -15.96 10.61
N ALA A 49 49.29 -16.48 11.82
CA ALA A 49 47.94 -16.64 12.31
C ALA A 49 47.19 -15.29 12.43
N SER A 50 47.88 -14.24 12.87
CA SER A 50 47.34 -12.87 12.91
C SER A 50 46.96 -12.37 11.51
N LEU A 51 47.85 -12.53 10.52
CA LEU A 51 47.60 -12.11 9.15
C LEU A 51 46.47 -12.91 8.47
N GLU A 52 46.37 -14.21 8.74
CA GLU A 52 45.27 -15.04 8.24
C GLU A 52 43.92 -14.62 8.84
N ALA A 53 43.89 -14.24 10.11
CA ALA A 53 42.69 -13.70 10.76
C ALA A 53 42.26 -12.34 10.16
N GLU A 54 43.22 -11.45 9.91
CA GLU A 54 42.96 -10.16 9.25
C GLU A 54 42.45 -10.34 7.81
N LEU A 55 43.05 -11.26 7.05
CA LEU A 55 42.60 -11.59 5.69
C LEU A 55 41.16 -12.13 5.69
N ALA A 56 40.83 -13.03 6.62
CA ALA A 56 39.49 -13.57 6.75
C ALA A 56 38.46 -12.47 7.10
N ALA A 57 38.82 -11.54 8.00
CA ALA A 57 37.98 -10.40 8.33
C ALA A 57 37.75 -9.48 7.13
N ALA A 58 38.79 -9.17 6.35
CA ALA A 58 38.69 -8.37 5.14
C ALA A 58 37.83 -9.05 4.07
N GLN A 59 37.97 -10.37 3.88
CA GLN A 59 37.14 -11.14 2.95
C GLN A 59 35.65 -11.12 3.36
N ALA A 60 35.37 -11.25 4.65
CA ALA A 60 34.00 -11.14 5.17
C ALA A 60 33.39 -9.75 4.92
N GLN A 61 34.17 -8.68 5.11
CA GLN A 61 33.73 -7.32 4.80
C GLN A 61 33.44 -7.12 3.30
N ILE A 62 34.30 -7.65 2.42
CA ILE A 62 34.10 -7.59 0.96
C ILE A 62 32.82 -8.33 0.57
N ALA A 63 32.58 -9.52 1.12
CA ALA A 63 31.35 -10.29 0.85
C ALA A 63 30.09 -9.51 1.29
N ALA A 64 30.13 -8.88 2.47
CA ALA A 64 29.02 -8.07 2.96
C ALA A 64 28.76 -6.84 2.08
N LEU A 65 29.82 -6.18 1.58
CA LEU A 65 29.68 -5.05 0.66
C LEU A 65 29.10 -5.47 -0.70
N LYS A 66 29.52 -6.61 -1.25
CA LYS A 66 28.97 -7.15 -2.50
C LYS A 66 27.47 -7.41 -2.39
N ALA A 67 27.02 -8.07 -1.32
CA ALA A 67 25.60 -8.32 -1.10
C ALA A 67 24.76 -7.03 -1.04
N LYS A 68 25.33 -5.94 -0.48
CA LYS A 68 24.67 -4.63 -0.48
C LYS A 68 24.59 -4.00 -1.87
N VAL A 69 25.60 -4.19 -2.70
CA VAL A 69 25.60 -3.71 -4.10
C VAL A 69 24.54 -4.45 -4.90
N ASP A 70 24.48 -5.79 -4.80
CA ASP A 70 23.49 -6.59 -5.52
C ASP A 70 22.05 -6.21 -5.13
N ALA A 71 21.80 -5.97 -3.85
CA ALA A 71 20.50 -5.48 -3.38
C ALA A 71 20.17 -4.08 -3.94
N ALA A 72 21.15 -3.18 -4.01
CA ALA A 72 20.96 -1.85 -4.59
C ALA A 72 20.65 -1.92 -6.10
N GLU A 73 21.30 -2.82 -6.84
CA GLU A 73 21.03 -3.05 -8.27
C GLU A 73 19.59 -3.55 -8.49
N GLN A 74 19.12 -4.50 -7.69
CA GLN A 74 17.73 -4.98 -7.76
C GLN A 74 16.72 -3.84 -7.52
N THR A 75 16.95 -2.99 -6.51
CA THR A 75 16.09 -1.83 -6.27
C THR A 75 16.11 -0.82 -7.42
N ALA A 76 17.25 -0.65 -8.09
CA ALA A 76 17.36 0.23 -9.25
C ALA A 76 16.58 -0.31 -10.46
N GLU A 77 16.59 -1.62 -10.69
CA GLU A 77 15.79 -2.26 -11.74
C GLU A 77 14.28 -2.10 -11.49
N GLU A 78 13.82 -2.32 -10.25
CA GLU A 78 12.42 -2.13 -9.87
C GLU A 78 11.96 -0.68 -10.07
N LEU A 79 12.79 0.30 -9.64
CA LEU A 79 12.52 1.72 -9.90
C LEU A 79 12.48 2.05 -11.40
N GLY A 80 13.28 1.36 -12.22
CA GLY A 80 13.22 1.44 -13.67
C GLY A 80 11.85 1.01 -14.22
N ARG A 81 11.33 -0.13 -13.78
CA ARG A 81 10.02 -0.65 -14.20
C ARG A 81 8.86 0.26 -13.76
N LEU A 82 8.90 0.77 -12.53
CA LEU A 82 7.86 1.67 -12.03
C LEU A 82 7.84 3.02 -12.78
N ARG A 83 9.00 3.50 -13.24
CA ARG A 83 9.07 4.72 -14.06
C ARG A 83 8.40 4.53 -15.41
N THR A 84 8.67 3.42 -16.11
CA THR A 84 8.05 3.15 -17.42
C THR A 84 6.54 2.97 -17.30
N GLU A 85 6.07 2.31 -16.23
CA GLU A 85 4.63 2.17 -15.95
C GLU A 85 3.97 3.54 -15.67
N ARG A 86 4.62 4.40 -14.89
CA ARG A 86 4.15 5.76 -14.63
C ARG A 86 4.07 6.60 -15.91
N GLU A 87 5.07 6.54 -16.78
CA GLU A 87 5.06 7.23 -18.08
C GLU A 87 3.90 6.75 -18.95
N ALA A 88 3.63 5.44 -18.98
CA ALA A 88 2.49 4.88 -19.70
C ALA A 88 1.13 5.34 -19.11
N LEU A 89 1.01 5.47 -17.80
CA LEU A 89 -0.19 6.01 -17.16
C LEU A 89 -0.37 7.50 -17.43
N GLN A 90 0.71 8.27 -17.46
CA GLN A 90 0.68 9.70 -17.69
C GLN A 90 0.22 10.03 -19.13
N THR A 91 0.72 9.29 -20.12
CA THR A 91 0.24 9.42 -21.51
C THR A 91 -1.25 9.09 -21.65
N LYS A 92 -1.75 8.07 -20.94
CA LYS A 92 -3.19 7.76 -20.90
C LYS A 92 -4.01 8.87 -20.24
N LEU A 93 -3.50 9.51 -19.19
CA LEU A 93 -4.18 10.63 -18.54
C LEU A 93 -4.29 11.84 -19.48
N GLU A 94 -3.22 12.15 -20.21
CA GLU A 94 -3.22 13.23 -21.21
C GLU A 94 -4.25 12.96 -22.33
N GLN A 95 -4.33 11.71 -22.82
CA GLN A 95 -5.35 11.31 -23.79
C GLN A 95 -6.78 11.48 -23.24
N ALA A 96 -7.01 11.10 -21.98
CA ALA A 96 -8.32 11.25 -21.35
C ALA A 96 -8.71 12.73 -21.15
N GLN A 97 -7.74 13.60 -20.83
CA GLN A 97 -7.95 15.03 -20.72
C GLN A 97 -8.27 15.67 -22.07
N ALA A 98 -7.59 15.27 -23.15
CA ALA A 98 -7.88 15.73 -24.50
C ALA A 98 -9.32 15.37 -24.91
N ALA A 99 -9.72 14.11 -24.71
CA ALA A 99 -11.08 13.66 -25.00
C ALA A 99 -12.16 14.38 -24.16
N ALA A 100 -11.84 14.74 -22.91
CA ALA A 100 -12.74 15.54 -22.08
C ALA A 100 -12.93 16.96 -22.64
N GLY A 101 -11.87 17.58 -23.16
CA GLY A 101 -11.95 18.88 -23.83
C GLY A 101 -12.83 18.83 -25.09
N GLU A 102 -12.66 17.80 -25.93
CA GLU A 102 -13.51 17.59 -27.11
C GLU A 102 -14.99 17.37 -26.75
N LEU A 103 -15.28 16.71 -25.61
CA LEU A 103 -16.65 16.58 -25.13
C LEU A 103 -17.25 17.91 -24.67
N GLU A 104 -16.45 18.82 -24.11
CA GLU A 104 -16.92 20.14 -23.73
C GLU A 104 -17.24 21.01 -24.95
N THR A 105 -16.41 20.96 -26.01
CA THR A 105 -16.69 21.67 -27.25
C THR A 105 -17.97 21.17 -27.92
N LEU A 106 -18.14 19.85 -28.04
CA LEU A 106 -19.34 19.23 -28.59
C LEU A 106 -20.60 19.55 -27.78
N ARG A 107 -20.49 19.63 -26.44
CA ARG A 107 -21.60 20.08 -25.58
C ARG A 107 -21.98 21.53 -25.83
N GLY A 108 -21.00 22.39 -26.07
CA GLY A 108 -21.22 23.79 -26.46
C GLY A 108 -21.95 23.89 -27.79
N GLU A 109 -21.49 23.16 -28.81
CA GLU A 109 -22.14 23.10 -30.13
C GLU A 109 -23.58 22.60 -30.03
N LEU A 110 -23.83 21.53 -29.26
CA LEU A 110 -25.18 21.01 -29.04
C LEU A 110 -26.09 22.03 -28.34
N ARG A 111 -25.55 22.80 -27.39
CA ARG A 111 -26.31 23.86 -26.71
C ARG A 111 -26.68 24.97 -27.69
N ALA A 112 -25.72 25.43 -28.50
CA ALA A 112 -25.96 26.44 -29.53
C ALA A 112 -26.99 25.96 -30.58
N ALA A 113 -26.90 24.71 -31.01
CA ALA A 113 -27.87 24.12 -31.93
C ALA A 113 -29.29 24.05 -31.33
N ARG A 114 -29.42 23.77 -30.03
CA ARG A 114 -30.72 23.77 -29.33
C ARG A 114 -31.29 25.17 -29.18
N GLU A 115 -30.47 26.15 -28.85
CA GLU A 115 -30.89 27.56 -28.76
C GLU A 115 -31.39 28.05 -30.13
N ARG A 116 -30.64 27.75 -31.21
CA ARG A 116 -31.04 28.06 -32.58
C ARG A 116 -32.33 27.34 -33.03
N SER A 117 -32.51 26.08 -32.63
CA SER A 117 -33.75 25.34 -32.88
C SER A 117 -34.95 25.98 -32.17
N ALA A 118 -34.77 26.47 -30.94
CA ALA A 118 -35.83 27.14 -30.19
C ALA A 118 -36.18 28.51 -30.80
N GLU A 119 -35.19 29.25 -31.29
CA GLU A 119 -35.39 30.51 -32.02
C GLU A 119 -36.20 30.30 -33.31
N LEU A 120 -35.83 29.30 -34.12
CA LEU A 120 -36.56 28.93 -35.34
C LEU A 120 -37.99 28.45 -35.04
N GLU A 121 -38.22 27.73 -33.93
CA GLU A 121 -39.56 27.34 -33.52
C GLU A 121 -40.43 28.54 -33.11
N GLU A 122 -39.85 29.55 -32.45
CA GLU A 122 -40.55 30.80 -32.13
C GLU A 122 -40.80 31.65 -33.38
N GLU A 123 -39.85 31.72 -34.32
CA GLU A 123 -40.06 32.35 -35.63
C GLU A 123 -41.15 31.62 -36.43
N LEU A 124 -41.16 30.28 -36.48
CA LEU A 124 -42.19 29.49 -37.15
C LEU A 124 -43.60 29.71 -36.55
N LYS A 125 -43.69 29.89 -35.23
CA LYS A 125 -44.95 30.23 -34.55
C LYS A 125 -45.39 31.67 -34.85
N ALA A 126 -44.43 32.60 -34.95
CA ALA A 126 -44.68 33.99 -35.33
C ALA A 126 -45.13 34.12 -36.80
N GLU A 127 -44.58 33.28 -37.67
CA GLU A 127 -44.87 33.17 -39.11
C GLU A 127 -46.12 32.30 -39.38
N THR A 128 -47.20 32.47 -38.61
CA THR A 128 -48.47 31.74 -38.84
C THR A 128 -49.34 32.37 -39.93
N ALA A 129 -48.74 33.04 -40.93
CA ALA A 129 -49.45 33.51 -42.12
C ALA A 129 -48.54 33.80 -43.32
N LYS A 130 -47.94 32.78 -43.96
CA LYS A 130 -47.68 32.66 -45.43
C LYS A 130 -46.87 31.40 -45.77
N ASP A 131 -46.91 31.03 -47.04
CA ASP A 131 -46.53 29.75 -47.71
C ASP A 131 -45.12 29.13 -47.44
N ASP A 132 -44.35 29.60 -46.45
CA ASP A 132 -42.97 29.15 -46.19
C ASP A 132 -42.83 27.94 -45.24
N GLN A 133 -43.96 27.34 -44.81
CA GLN A 133 -43.98 26.18 -43.90
C GLN A 133 -43.15 24.98 -44.40
N LEU A 134 -43.02 24.81 -45.71
CA LEU A 134 -42.25 23.71 -46.30
C LEU A 134 -40.73 23.90 -46.17
N GLY A 135 -40.22 25.12 -46.37
CA GLY A 135 -38.78 25.41 -46.28
C GLY A 135 -38.27 25.38 -44.84
N LEU A 136 -39.05 25.93 -43.91
CA LEU A 136 -38.71 25.89 -42.49
C LEU A 136 -38.86 24.48 -41.90
N ALA A 137 -39.84 23.69 -42.34
CA ALA A 137 -39.95 22.29 -41.93
C ALA A 137 -38.76 21.44 -42.44
N GLU A 138 -38.22 21.74 -43.64
CA GLU A 138 -37.03 21.07 -44.18
C GLU A 138 -35.77 21.47 -43.40
N GLN A 139 -35.60 22.75 -43.07
CA GLN A 139 -34.51 23.22 -42.20
C GLN A 139 -34.57 22.62 -40.80
N LEU A 140 -35.77 22.48 -40.21
CA LEU A 140 -35.96 21.81 -38.93
C LEU A 140 -35.63 20.32 -39.04
N ALA A 141 -36.00 19.66 -40.13
CA ALA A 141 -35.69 18.26 -40.37
C ALA A 141 -34.18 18.01 -40.53
N ASP A 142 -33.46 18.91 -41.21
CA ASP A 142 -32.00 18.85 -41.36
C ASP A 142 -31.29 19.13 -40.03
N ALA A 143 -31.71 20.14 -39.26
CA ALA A 143 -31.18 20.39 -37.92
C ALA A 143 -31.42 19.22 -36.96
N VAL A 144 -32.59 18.56 -37.04
CA VAL A 144 -32.87 17.33 -36.28
C VAL A 144 -32.02 16.15 -36.75
N ARG A 145 -31.69 16.08 -38.04
CA ARG A 145 -30.79 15.05 -38.59
C ARG A 145 -29.36 15.26 -38.08
N GLU A 146 -28.83 16.48 -38.16
CA GLU A 146 -27.52 16.85 -37.62
C GLU A 146 -27.46 16.60 -36.09
N ALA A 147 -28.51 16.97 -35.35
CA ALA A 147 -28.59 16.69 -33.91
C ALA A 147 -28.59 15.19 -33.61
N LYS A 148 -29.23 14.36 -34.45
CA LYS A 148 -29.21 12.89 -34.33
C LYS A 148 -27.83 12.31 -34.66
N GLU A 149 -27.15 12.86 -35.66
CA GLU A 149 -25.78 12.46 -36.01
C GLU A 149 -24.80 12.81 -34.89
N ALA A 150 -24.88 14.02 -34.33
CA ALA A 150 -24.09 14.42 -33.16
C ALA A 150 -24.41 13.56 -31.92
N GLN A 151 -25.68 13.18 -31.71
CA GLN A 151 -26.03 12.23 -30.64
C GLN A 151 -25.43 10.84 -30.87
N LYS A 152 -25.33 10.39 -32.13
CA LYS A 152 -24.72 9.12 -32.49
C LYS A 152 -23.22 9.14 -32.22
N THR A 153 -22.51 10.19 -32.64
CA THR A 153 -21.07 10.33 -32.37
C THR A 153 -20.77 10.45 -30.88
N ILE A 154 -21.58 11.20 -30.11
CA ILE A 154 -21.47 11.25 -28.63
C ILE A 154 -21.66 9.86 -28.02
N ARG A 155 -22.55 9.03 -28.57
CA ARG A 155 -22.79 7.66 -28.09
C ARG A 155 -21.61 6.75 -28.40
N GLU A 156 -21.02 6.88 -29.60
CA GLU A 156 -19.83 6.15 -30.03
C GLU A 156 -18.61 6.53 -29.17
N LEU A 157 -18.33 7.82 -29.00
CA LEU A 157 -17.25 8.31 -28.13
C LEU A 157 -17.46 7.91 -26.67
N ARG A 158 -18.71 7.91 -26.17
CA ARG A 158 -19.02 7.37 -24.84
C ARG A 158 -18.71 5.89 -24.74
N SER A 159 -19.02 5.10 -25.76
CA SER A 159 -18.71 3.67 -25.77
C SER A 159 -17.20 3.43 -25.83
N GLU A 160 -16.44 4.21 -26.60
CA GLU A 160 -14.98 4.14 -26.63
C GLU A 160 -14.34 4.59 -25.31
N LEU A 161 -14.87 5.63 -24.68
CA LEU A 161 -14.47 6.03 -23.32
C LEU A 161 -14.86 4.99 -22.27
N GLU A 162 -15.96 4.27 -22.48
CA GLU A 162 -16.43 3.19 -21.61
C GLU A 162 -15.65 1.89 -21.82
N THR A 163 -15.11 1.63 -23.01
CA THR A 163 -14.15 0.54 -23.26
C THR A 163 -12.77 0.90 -22.72
N LEU A 164 -12.29 2.14 -22.90
CA LEU A 164 -11.03 2.60 -22.31
C LEU A 164 -11.12 2.66 -20.77
N ARG A 165 -12.26 3.10 -20.22
CA ARG A 165 -12.57 2.96 -18.79
C ARG A 165 -12.79 1.53 -18.38
N GLY A 166 -13.37 0.69 -19.23
CA GLY A 166 -13.67 -0.72 -19.00
C GLY A 166 -12.41 -1.57 -18.94
N GLU A 167 -11.40 -1.25 -19.73
CA GLU A 167 -10.05 -1.79 -19.65
C GLU A 167 -9.33 -1.28 -18.39
N ALA A 168 -9.60 -0.04 -17.96
CA ALA A 168 -9.25 0.45 -16.63
C ALA A 168 -10.15 -0.10 -15.49
N ARG A 169 -11.24 -0.80 -15.82
CA ARG A 169 -12.30 -1.27 -14.92
C ARG A 169 -12.62 -2.75 -15.12
N ILE A 170 -11.64 -3.54 -15.55
CA ILE A 170 -11.59 -4.98 -15.22
C ILE A 170 -11.26 -5.09 -13.73
N ARG A 171 -12.20 -4.63 -12.91
CA ARG A 171 -13.17 -5.42 -12.17
C ARG A 171 -14.23 -4.39 -11.74
N SER A 172 -15.52 -4.67 -11.88
CA SER A 172 -16.62 -4.37 -10.90
C SER A 172 -17.95 -4.69 -11.55
N VAL A 173 -18.44 -5.86 -11.19
CA VAL A 173 -19.80 -6.41 -11.14
C VAL A 173 -20.97 -5.42 -11.36
N THR A 174 -21.91 -5.90 -12.17
CA THR A 174 -23.27 -5.40 -12.45
C THR A 174 -24.21 -5.48 -11.24
N GLN A 175 -25.05 -4.46 -11.03
CA GLN A 175 -26.11 -4.47 -10.02
C GLN A 175 -27.50 -4.76 -10.63
N PRO A 176 -28.30 -5.71 -10.09
CA PRO A 176 -29.73 -5.87 -10.41
C PRO A 176 -30.61 -4.91 -9.56
N PRO A 177 -31.90 -4.69 -9.91
CA PRO A 177 -32.69 -3.54 -9.47
C PRO A 177 -33.03 -3.56 -7.96
N PRO A 178 -33.22 -2.37 -7.32
CA PRO A 178 -33.45 -2.28 -5.89
C PRO A 178 -34.85 -2.78 -5.49
N ARG A 179 -34.91 -3.54 -4.39
CA ARG A 179 -36.15 -3.90 -3.69
C ARG A 179 -36.62 -2.73 -2.80
N PRO A 180 -37.93 -2.58 -2.56
CA PRO A 180 -38.49 -1.39 -1.91
C PRO A 180 -38.05 -1.25 -0.45
N LEU A 181 -37.60 -0.05 -0.10
CA LEU A 181 -37.18 0.39 1.23
C LEU A 181 -38.34 0.25 2.24
N ALA A 182 -38.21 -0.69 3.17
CA ALA A 182 -39.06 -0.75 4.36
C ALA A 182 -38.49 0.14 5.47
N ALA A 183 -38.95 1.39 5.50
CA ALA A 183 -39.03 2.32 6.63
C ALA A 183 -37.91 2.24 7.70
N ALA A 184 -36.85 3.03 7.53
CA ALA A 184 -36.00 3.46 8.63
C ALA A 184 -36.74 4.50 9.48
N LYS A 185 -36.81 4.29 10.80
CA LYS A 185 -37.40 5.24 11.78
C LYS A 185 -36.75 6.63 11.64
N PRO A 186 -37.52 7.74 11.73
CA PRO A 186 -36.95 9.07 11.67
C PRO A 186 -36.14 9.32 12.95
N ARG A 187 -34.83 9.54 12.83
CA ARG A 187 -33.98 9.99 13.93
C ARG A 187 -33.92 11.52 13.91
N SER A 188 -34.70 12.18 14.77
CA SER A 188 -34.52 13.60 15.07
C SER A 188 -33.68 13.81 16.34
N ALA A 189 -32.95 14.93 16.34
CA ALA A 189 -32.42 15.71 17.46
C ALA A 189 -31.23 15.15 18.27
N HIS A 190 -30.08 15.81 18.08
CA HIS A 190 -28.90 15.90 18.97
C HIS A 190 -28.07 14.62 19.17
N LYS A 191 -27.57 14.04 18.07
CA LYS A 191 -26.36 13.20 18.15
C LYS A 191 -25.14 14.14 18.23
N GLN A 192 -24.37 14.03 19.30
CA GLN A 192 -23.12 14.78 19.50
C GLN A 192 -22.18 14.55 18.30
N SER A 193 -21.51 15.61 17.84
CA SER A 193 -20.54 15.51 16.74
C SER A 193 -19.28 14.75 17.19
N LEU A 194 -18.58 14.09 16.26
CA LEU A 194 -17.32 13.38 16.55
C LEU A 194 -16.32 14.27 17.31
N GLY A 195 -16.16 15.52 16.86
CA GLY A 195 -15.28 16.49 17.50
C GLY A 195 -15.68 16.81 18.94
N GLU A 196 -16.98 17.02 19.19
CA GLU A 196 -17.52 17.28 20.52
C GLU A 196 -17.30 16.09 21.45
N ILE A 197 -17.47 14.85 20.94
CA ILE A 197 -17.24 13.63 21.73
C ILE A 197 -15.77 13.54 22.16
N LEU A 198 -14.83 13.84 21.26
CA LEU A 198 -13.40 13.79 21.55
C LEU A 198 -12.95 14.91 22.49
N VAL A 199 -13.50 16.12 22.36
CA VAL A 199 -13.23 17.23 23.28
C VAL A 199 -13.80 16.94 24.67
N ASN A 200 -15.04 16.45 24.75
CA ASN A 200 -15.67 16.08 26.03
C ASN A 200 -14.93 14.92 26.73
N ALA A 201 -14.29 14.03 25.96
CA ALA A 201 -13.46 12.96 26.48
C ALA A 201 -12.06 13.44 26.94
N GLY A 202 -11.74 14.73 26.77
CA GLY A 202 -10.43 15.30 27.11
C GLY A 202 -9.30 14.89 26.17
N MET A 203 -9.63 14.35 25.00
CA MET A 203 -8.66 13.86 24.01
C MET A 203 -8.21 14.97 23.05
N LEU A 204 -9.02 16.01 22.88
CA LEU A 204 -8.73 17.18 22.04
C LEU A 204 -9.05 18.47 22.79
N THR A 205 -8.30 19.53 22.52
CA THR A 205 -8.72 20.89 22.85
C THR A 205 -9.65 21.45 21.76
N MET A 206 -10.44 22.47 22.10
CA MET A 206 -11.27 23.16 21.10
C MET A 206 -10.42 23.78 19.98
N GLU A 207 -9.25 24.34 20.30
CA GLU A 207 -8.32 24.92 19.33
C GLU A 207 -7.81 23.86 18.33
N GLN A 208 -7.45 22.67 18.81
CA GLN A 208 -7.01 21.54 17.96
C GLN A 208 -8.14 21.02 17.06
N LEU A 209 -9.37 21.02 17.57
CA LEU A 209 -10.55 20.64 16.79
C LEU A 209 -10.84 21.66 15.68
N GLU A 210 -10.74 22.96 15.97
CA GLU A 210 -10.93 24.03 14.98
C GLU A 210 -9.89 23.94 13.86
N GLU A 211 -8.61 23.73 14.19
CA GLU A 211 -7.54 23.55 13.20
C GLU A 211 -7.83 22.36 12.26
N ALA A 212 -8.26 21.22 12.83
CA ALA A 212 -8.59 20.04 12.06
C ALA A 212 -9.84 20.22 11.16
N LEU A 213 -10.82 21.01 11.61
CA LEU A 213 -12.02 21.34 10.84
C LEU A 213 -11.71 22.30 9.68
N ASP A 214 -10.82 23.27 9.87
CA ASP A 214 -10.40 24.18 8.80
C ASP A 214 -9.62 23.45 7.70
N GLU A 215 -8.79 22.46 8.07
CA GLU A 215 -8.15 21.57 7.10
C GLU A 215 -9.16 20.71 6.36
N GLN A 216 -10.19 20.20 7.05
CA GLN A 216 -11.27 19.44 6.42
C GLN A 216 -12.06 20.28 5.41
N ARG A 217 -12.35 21.55 5.73
CA ARG A 217 -13.03 22.48 4.82
C ARG A 217 -12.21 22.75 3.56
N SER A 218 -10.89 22.79 3.70
CA SER A 218 -9.95 22.95 2.59
C SER A 218 -9.86 21.69 1.71
N ASN A 219 -10.13 20.51 2.28
CA ASN A 219 -10.08 19.22 1.60
C ASN A 219 -11.35 18.39 1.88
N PRO A 220 -12.46 18.64 1.16
CA PRO A 220 -13.77 18.03 1.46
C PRO A 220 -13.81 16.51 1.26
N THR A 221 -12.82 15.93 0.60
CA THR A 221 -12.66 14.48 0.43
C THR A 221 -12.08 13.79 1.67
N ARG A 222 -11.51 14.53 2.63
CA ARG A 222 -10.90 13.98 3.83
C ARG A 222 -11.89 13.97 5.00
N HIS A 223 -11.84 12.91 5.79
CA HIS A 223 -12.65 12.79 7.00
C HIS A 223 -11.92 13.38 8.20
N LEU A 224 -12.64 14.09 9.08
CA LEU A 224 -12.11 14.68 10.30
C LEU A 224 -11.31 13.68 11.15
N GLY A 225 -11.82 12.46 11.33
CA GLY A 225 -11.13 11.41 12.08
C GLY A 225 -9.75 11.07 11.52
N GLY A 226 -9.60 11.00 10.19
CA GLY A 226 -8.32 10.74 9.53
C GLY A 226 -7.32 11.89 9.73
N ILE A 227 -7.78 13.13 9.61
CA ILE A 227 -6.96 14.32 9.85
C ILE A 227 -6.42 14.34 11.28
N LEU A 228 -7.25 13.99 12.27
CA LEU A 228 -6.86 13.94 13.68
C LEU A 228 -5.79 12.87 13.95
N ILE A 229 -5.90 11.70 13.31
CA ILE A 229 -4.91 10.62 13.43
C ILE A 229 -3.58 11.01 12.79
N GLU A 230 -3.62 11.54 11.56
CA GLU A 230 -2.40 11.91 10.83
C GLU A 230 -1.61 13.03 11.50
N LYS A 231 -2.30 13.99 12.13
CA LYS A 231 -1.67 15.04 12.94
C LYS A 231 -1.20 14.54 14.32
N GLY A 232 -1.48 13.30 14.68
CA GLY A 232 -1.16 12.74 16.01
C GLY A 232 -1.97 13.36 17.15
N LEU A 233 -3.11 13.99 16.84
CA LEU A 233 -3.98 14.64 17.82
C LEU A 233 -4.91 13.64 18.53
N ALA A 234 -5.25 12.53 17.85
CA ALA A 234 -6.02 11.44 18.45
C ALA A 234 -5.51 10.08 17.94
N SER A 235 -5.63 9.03 18.77
CA SER A 235 -5.31 7.67 18.34
C SER A 235 -6.44 7.07 17.49
N GLU A 236 -6.12 6.09 16.63
CA GLU A 236 -7.14 5.37 15.84
C GLU A 236 -8.24 4.78 16.73
N GLU A 237 -7.86 4.24 17.89
CA GLU A 237 -8.78 3.65 18.85
C GLU A 237 -9.72 4.69 19.46
N ALA A 238 -9.19 5.87 19.83
CA ALA A 238 -10.00 6.94 20.39
C ALA A 238 -11.02 7.46 19.37
N VAL A 239 -10.59 7.62 18.11
CA VAL A 239 -11.47 8.01 17.00
C VAL A 239 -12.54 6.95 16.74
N ALA A 240 -12.17 5.67 16.70
CA ALA A 240 -13.11 4.56 16.49
C ALA A 240 -14.15 4.45 17.62
N GLN A 241 -13.73 4.58 18.88
CA GLN A 241 -14.65 4.60 20.02
C GLN A 241 -15.59 5.80 20.00
N ALA A 242 -15.09 6.98 19.60
CA ALA A 242 -15.92 8.17 19.48
C ALA A 242 -16.96 8.03 18.35
N LEU A 243 -16.57 7.45 17.21
CA LEU A 243 -17.48 7.12 16.11
C LEU A 243 -18.54 6.10 16.51
N ALA A 244 -18.17 5.07 17.28
CA ALA A 244 -19.11 4.08 17.82
C ALA A 244 -20.18 4.75 18.70
N ARG A 245 -19.75 5.63 19.61
CA ARG A 245 -20.66 6.41 20.47
C ARG A 245 -21.56 7.34 19.65
N GLN A 246 -21.02 8.02 18.64
CA GLN A 246 -21.79 8.89 17.75
C GLN A 246 -22.88 8.10 17.01
N CYS A 247 -22.54 6.90 16.55
CA CYS A 247 -23.44 6.07 15.73
C CYS A 247 -24.42 5.24 16.57
N ASP A 248 -24.22 5.14 17.89
CA ASP A 248 -24.91 4.19 18.76
C ASP A 248 -24.65 2.75 18.27
N ALA A 249 -23.37 2.49 17.99
CA ALA A 249 -22.85 1.24 17.47
C ALA A 249 -21.85 0.63 18.46
N GLU A 250 -21.66 -0.69 18.39
CA GLU A 250 -20.67 -1.39 19.21
C GLU A 250 -19.25 -1.13 18.69
N PHE A 251 -18.30 -0.85 19.57
CA PHE A 251 -16.87 -0.87 19.22
C PHE A 251 -16.31 -2.27 19.52
N ILE A 252 -15.77 -2.92 18.50
CA ILE A 252 -15.23 -4.27 18.59
C ILE A 252 -13.74 -4.29 18.25
N ARG A 253 -13.02 -5.24 18.83
CA ARG A 253 -11.64 -5.56 18.46
C ARG A 253 -11.66 -6.77 17.54
N LEU A 254 -11.10 -6.64 16.35
CA LEU A 254 -11.04 -7.77 15.42
C LEU A 254 -9.81 -8.62 15.74
N ASP A 255 -10.07 -9.79 16.33
CA ASP A 255 -9.12 -10.90 16.36
C ASP A 255 -9.69 -12.11 15.58
N GLN A 256 -8.85 -13.11 15.32
CA GLN A 256 -9.24 -14.32 14.56
C GLN A 256 -10.37 -15.12 15.22
N ALA A 257 -10.60 -14.96 16.53
CA ALA A 257 -11.65 -15.66 17.25
C ALA A 257 -13.00 -14.92 17.19
N THR A 258 -12.98 -13.64 16.84
CA THR A 258 -14.16 -12.78 16.78
C THR A 258 -14.92 -12.92 15.45
N ILE A 259 -14.23 -13.32 14.37
CA ILE A 259 -14.81 -13.44 13.03
C ILE A 259 -15.29 -14.88 12.80
N GLU A 260 -16.59 -15.05 12.51
CA GLU A 260 -17.14 -16.35 12.11
C GLU A 260 -16.55 -16.77 10.75
N PRO A 261 -16.08 -18.03 10.59
CA PRO A 261 -15.37 -18.47 9.39
C PRO A 261 -16.12 -18.22 8.07
N ASP A 262 -17.45 -18.34 8.09
CA ASP A 262 -18.30 -18.18 6.91
C ASP A 262 -18.72 -16.73 6.65
N ALA A 263 -18.53 -15.81 7.61
CA ALA A 263 -19.01 -14.44 7.50
C ALA A 263 -18.26 -13.63 6.42
N PRO A 264 -16.91 -13.64 6.34
CA PRO A 264 -16.19 -12.91 5.29
C PRO A 264 -16.62 -13.33 3.87
N ALA A 265 -16.94 -14.61 3.64
CA ALA A 265 -17.35 -15.10 2.33
C ALA A 265 -18.66 -14.47 1.79
N LEU A 266 -19.42 -13.77 2.63
CA LEU A 266 -20.67 -13.10 2.24
C LEU A 266 -20.48 -11.92 1.30
N ILE A 267 -19.32 -11.26 1.35
CA ILE A 267 -19.01 -10.15 0.45
C ILE A 267 -17.73 -10.44 -0.32
N SER A 268 -17.58 -9.83 -1.49
CA SER A 268 -16.30 -9.93 -2.19
C SER A 268 -15.21 -9.15 -1.46
N GLY A 269 -13.97 -9.64 -1.52
CA GLY A 269 -12.81 -8.90 -0.97
C GLY A 269 -12.65 -7.50 -1.56
N ARG A 270 -13.18 -7.25 -2.76
CA ARG A 270 -13.23 -5.91 -3.37
C ARG A 270 -14.16 -4.95 -2.62
N ILE A 271 -15.36 -5.40 -2.23
CA ILE A 271 -16.28 -4.58 -1.41
C ILE A 271 -15.64 -4.30 -0.06
N ALA A 272 -15.06 -5.34 0.55
CA ALA A 272 -14.36 -5.23 1.83
C ALA A 272 -13.21 -4.21 1.78
N GLN A 273 -12.37 -4.26 0.74
CA GLN A 273 -11.26 -3.31 0.54
C GLN A 273 -11.75 -1.89 0.23
N GLN A 274 -12.71 -1.75 -0.67
CA GLN A 274 -13.20 -0.45 -1.14
C GLN A 274 -13.80 0.38 0.01
N HIS A 275 -14.57 -0.26 0.89
CA HIS A 275 -15.22 0.40 2.01
C HIS A 275 -14.47 0.24 3.34
N THR A 276 -13.37 -0.51 3.34
CA THR A 276 -12.64 -0.89 4.56
C THR A 276 -13.61 -1.42 5.62
N CYS A 277 -14.26 -2.54 5.29
CA CYS A 277 -15.21 -3.22 6.15
C CYS A 277 -15.07 -4.75 6.03
N ILE A 278 -15.52 -5.50 7.04
CA ILE A 278 -15.54 -6.96 7.00
C ILE A 278 -16.75 -7.51 7.78
N PRO A 279 -17.52 -8.46 7.22
CA PRO A 279 -18.56 -9.15 7.97
C PRO A 279 -17.93 -10.01 9.06
N VAL A 280 -18.41 -9.87 10.28
CA VAL A 280 -17.86 -10.55 11.46
C VAL A 280 -18.73 -11.72 11.88
N ARG A 281 -20.05 -11.55 11.78
CA ARG A 281 -21.00 -12.56 12.24
C ARG A 281 -22.28 -12.52 11.43
N VAL A 282 -22.92 -13.68 11.31
CA VAL A 282 -24.20 -13.85 10.67
C VAL A 282 -25.23 -14.31 11.68
N LYS A 283 -26.39 -13.65 11.73
CA LYS A 283 -27.53 -14.09 12.52
C LYS A 283 -28.82 -13.96 11.73
N ASP A 284 -29.37 -15.09 11.30
CA ASP A 284 -30.61 -15.19 10.53
C ASP A 284 -30.57 -14.28 9.27
N GLU A 285 -31.34 -13.18 9.30
CA GLU A 285 -31.47 -12.18 8.22
C GLU A 285 -30.57 -10.94 8.44
N THR A 286 -29.64 -11.01 9.38
CA THR A 286 -28.79 -9.88 9.79
C THR A 286 -27.32 -10.25 9.72
N VAL A 287 -26.49 -9.32 9.25
CA VAL A 287 -25.04 -9.43 9.23
C VAL A 287 -24.44 -8.34 10.11
N VAL A 288 -23.58 -8.73 11.04
CA VAL A 288 -22.79 -7.77 11.82
C VAL A 288 -21.58 -7.40 10.98
N LEU A 289 -21.48 -6.13 10.61
CA LEU A 289 -20.45 -5.59 9.75
C LEU A 289 -19.50 -4.71 10.56
N ALA A 290 -18.23 -5.10 10.64
CA ALA A 290 -17.19 -4.23 11.17
C ALA A 290 -16.79 -3.20 10.12
N MET A 291 -16.82 -1.93 10.49
CA MET A 291 -16.52 -0.81 9.59
C MET A 291 -15.55 0.17 10.24
N MET A 292 -14.64 0.71 9.44
CA MET A 292 -13.79 1.82 9.86
C MET A 292 -14.60 3.12 9.95
N ASN A 293 -15.49 3.33 8.97
CA ASN A 293 -16.36 4.50 8.91
C ASN A 293 -17.84 4.08 8.96
N PRO A 294 -18.49 4.11 10.14
CA PRO A 294 -19.91 3.76 10.29
C PRO A 294 -20.89 4.77 9.65
N LEU A 295 -20.40 5.91 9.17
CA LEU A 295 -21.20 6.92 8.48
C LEU A 295 -21.21 6.73 6.95
N ASP A 296 -20.46 5.76 6.42
CA ASP A 296 -20.49 5.40 5.01
C ASP A 296 -21.77 4.60 4.71
N LEU A 297 -22.85 5.31 4.38
CA LEU A 297 -24.14 4.71 4.01
C LEU A 297 -24.04 3.87 2.73
N VAL A 298 -23.14 4.23 1.81
CA VAL A 298 -22.94 3.49 0.55
C VAL A 298 -22.36 2.12 0.85
N ALA A 299 -21.39 2.03 1.76
CA ALA A 299 -20.85 0.75 2.22
C ALA A 299 -21.93 -0.15 2.83
N ILE A 300 -22.80 0.41 3.67
CA ILE A 300 -23.90 -0.33 4.29
C ILE A 300 -24.83 -0.87 3.20
N GLU A 301 -25.27 -0.02 2.27
CA GLU A 301 -26.15 -0.42 1.17
C GLU A 301 -25.52 -1.49 0.27
N ASP A 302 -24.24 -1.36 -0.09
CA ASP A 302 -23.55 -2.32 -0.95
C ASP A 302 -23.40 -3.69 -0.26
N VAL A 303 -23.14 -3.72 1.05
CA VAL A 303 -23.12 -4.98 1.82
C VAL A 303 -24.52 -5.56 1.96
N GLU A 304 -25.55 -4.76 2.26
CA GLU A 304 -26.93 -5.25 2.33
C GLU A 304 -27.37 -5.85 0.99
N ARG A 305 -26.97 -5.24 -0.13
CA ARG A 305 -27.27 -5.75 -1.48
C ARG A 305 -26.49 -7.02 -1.82
N ALA A 306 -25.21 -7.09 -1.45
CA ALA A 306 -24.38 -8.26 -1.70
C ALA A 306 -24.87 -9.48 -0.90
N THR A 307 -25.29 -9.25 0.34
CA THR A 307 -25.69 -10.31 1.28
C THR A 307 -27.19 -10.61 1.27
N ASN A 308 -28.00 -9.70 0.72
CA ASN A 308 -29.46 -9.69 0.84
C ASN A 308 -29.95 -9.82 2.30
N ARG A 309 -29.19 -9.23 3.23
CA ARG A 309 -29.42 -9.24 4.69
C ARG A 309 -29.34 -7.81 5.22
N ARG A 310 -29.93 -7.57 6.40
CA ARG A 310 -29.81 -6.29 7.11
C ARG A 310 -28.42 -6.16 7.71
N VAL A 311 -27.83 -4.96 7.67
CA VAL A 311 -26.53 -4.71 8.30
C VAL A 311 -26.72 -4.12 9.70
N GLU A 312 -26.12 -4.77 10.69
CA GLU A 312 -25.84 -4.18 12.00
C GLU A 312 -24.39 -3.69 12.02
N VAL A 313 -24.21 -2.40 12.25
CA VAL A 313 -22.88 -1.77 12.19
C VAL A 313 -22.14 -1.94 13.52
N ALA A 314 -20.92 -2.46 13.44
CA ALA A 314 -19.92 -2.42 14.49
C ALA A 314 -18.72 -1.60 14.00
N VAL A 315 -18.06 -0.88 14.90
CA VAL A 315 -16.89 -0.04 14.59
C VAL A 315 -15.63 -0.74 15.05
N ALA A 316 -14.62 -0.81 14.17
CA ALA A 316 -13.29 -1.31 14.50
C ALA A 316 -12.23 -0.38 13.92
N THR A 317 -10.97 -0.55 14.35
CA THR A 317 -9.89 0.30 13.84
C THR A 317 -9.55 -0.03 12.39
N ALA A 318 -8.99 0.94 11.68
CA ALA A 318 -8.64 0.80 10.28
C ALA A 318 -7.56 -0.29 10.08
N ILE A 319 -6.59 -0.34 10.99
CA ILE A 319 -5.53 -1.36 11.00
C ILE A 319 -6.12 -2.77 11.17
N GLU A 320 -6.99 -2.95 12.15
CA GLU A 320 -7.62 -4.24 12.45
C GLU A 320 -8.43 -4.76 11.26
N ILE A 321 -9.26 -3.90 10.65
CA ILE A 321 -10.08 -4.28 9.50
C ILE A 321 -9.20 -4.63 8.30
N ARG A 322 -8.18 -3.82 7.98
CA ARG A 322 -7.26 -4.12 6.87
C ARG A 322 -6.50 -5.44 7.09
N SER A 323 -6.08 -5.71 8.32
CA SER A 323 -5.43 -6.98 8.67
C SER A 323 -6.38 -8.16 8.47
N ALA A 324 -7.62 -8.06 8.95
CA ALA A 324 -8.63 -9.09 8.77
C ALA A 324 -8.97 -9.31 7.29
N ILE A 325 -9.08 -8.25 6.50
CA ILE A 325 -9.29 -8.34 5.04
C ILE A 325 -8.13 -9.09 4.39
N ALA A 326 -6.89 -8.76 4.75
CA ALA A 326 -5.72 -9.41 4.20
C ALA A 326 -5.71 -10.92 4.51
N GLN A 327 -6.10 -11.30 5.73
CA GLN A 327 -6.16 -12.71 6.14
C GLN A 327 -7.27 -13.47 5.39
N HIS A 328 -8.50 -12.94 5.34
CA HIS A 328 -9.65 -13.71 4.86
C HIS A 328 -9.87 -13.67 3.34
N TYR A 329 -9.38 -12.64 2.63
CA TYR A 329 -9.63 -12.49 1.19
C TYR A 329 -8.41 -12.68 0.30
N LEU A 330 -7.19 -12.55 0.82
CA LEU A 330 -5.97 -12.76 0.01
C LEU A 330 -5.49 -14.22 0.01
N GLU A 331 -5.95 -15.07 0.94
CA GLU A 331 -5.66 -16.52 0.92
C GLU A 331 -6.48 -17.30 -0.11
N ASN A 332 -7.55 -16.70 -0.67
CA ASN A 332 -8.47 -17.34 -1.61
C ASN A 332 -8.43 -16.76 -3.04
N ALA A 333 -7.38 -16.02 -3.39
CA ALA A 333 -7.21 -15.37 -4.70
C ALA A 333 -6.29 -16.14 -5.66
#